data_AF-A0A0Q8SHP1-F1
#
_entry.id   AF-A0A0Q8SHP1-F1
#
_cell.length_a   1.000
_cell.length_b   1.000
_cell.length_c   1.000
_cell.angle_alpha   90.00
_cell.angle_beta   90.00
_cell.angle_gamma   90.00
#
_symmetry.space_group_name_H-M   'P 1'
#
loop_
_entity.id
_entity.type
_entity.pdbx_description
1 polymer ?
#
loop_
_entity_poly.entity_id
_entity_poly.type
_entity_poly.pdbx_seq_one_letter_code
_entity_poly.pdbx_strand_id
1 'polypeptide(L)'
;MPLLSFTRAGLAALALGSGLAAIAAPLPDMPDTLIEKSRLLRESRDRVWDPTSGRLGNLRQLRIVADGCTVRVVSGPENRLIGPRDKVEVGEDRYNPGDKAVPRDVVLRVRGGAQQPRGTPCLTLQLATADDLILSGDHAAYLFDRVEQPAMRIYFNPSSQLRVWFEDVKMGLLSLKSNAGALAGGTGQVQWLQLSSTQSSTAMLFHEVNARHIGVSSLTTRARYSIRIGPETKAGYYQPARAPGKLAELYPIWIDGALEALDVPASRVHPMALTPDIRHEAQALRDEVLGRAGPPPVLPSPEPAALAPGAPVATAPRQLVADGFKAYLPPGVELASVQLHKAGGAMEGTAPDVAAVRTLVQSLGRSPDVIYAQVAYTRPQGAQVTFRVLVDLACQAPGEPSVCLPGNGGSSAYTEEQIRGELLPLLGAQVELTRLQLREGGEVLLEGRAGEVDAKAALARIGQQAPWLRASSSGVGNGSFSARMVLLCKAPPRQGGICSAPLSAKR
;
A
#
# COMPACT_ATOMS: atom_id res chain seq x y z
N MET A 1 -66.43 43.03 -17.43
CA MET A 1 -65.19 43.67 -16.92
C MET A 1 -65.04 43.29 -15.45
N PRO A 2 -63.87 42.87 -14.94
CA PRO A 2 -62.93 41.90 -15.49
C PRO A 2 -62.56 40.77 -14.48
N LEU A 3 -62.04 39.67 -15.04
CA LEU A 3 -60.83 38.89 -14.66
C LEU A 3 -60.76 37.91 -13.45
N LEU A 4 -60.15 36.75 -13.79
CA LEU A 4 -59.42 35.70 -13.02
C LEU A 4 -60.25 34.48 -12.55
N SER A 5 -60.36 33.39 -13.31
CA SER A 5 -59.38 32.35 -13.72
C SER A 5 -59.02 31.36 -12.60
N PHE A 6 -59.35 30.06 -12.76
CA PHE A 6 -58.39 28.95 -12.78
C PHE A 6 -59.09 27.61 -13.16
N THR A 7 -58.73 27.11 -14.34
CA THR A 7 -59.12 25.83 -14.92
C THR A 7 -58.11 24.74 -14.53
N ARG A 8 -58.64 23.55 -14.19
CA ARG A 8 -57.94 22.26 -14.25
C ARG A 8 -57.58 21.94 -15.71
N ALA A 9 -56.36 21.47 -15.96
CA ALA A 9 -56.09 20.28 -16.79
C ALA A 9 -54.59 19.98 -16.85
N GLY A 10 -54.28 18.69 -16.93
CA GLY A 10 -52.97 18.08 -16.78
C GLY A 10 -51.88 18.55 -17.75
N LEU A 11 -50.66 18.55 -17.23
CA LEU A 11 -49.45 18.23 -17.97
C LEU A 11 -48.53 17.46 -17.02
N ALA A 12 -48.47 16.16 -17.22
CA ALA A 12 -47.47 15.30 -16.62
C ALA A 12 -46.13 15.62 -17.28
N ALA A 13 -45.31 16.42 -16.61
CA ALA A 13 -43.94 16.69 -17.03
C ALA A 13 -43.03 15.55 -16.58
N LEU A 14 -42.38 14.93 -17.57
CA LEU A 14 -41.15 14.17 -17.44
C LEU A 14 -40.15 14.93 -16.56
N ALA A 15 -39.96 14.49 -15.32
CA ALA A 15 -38.75 14.78 -14.56
C ALA A 15 -37.88 13.53 -14.57
N LEU A 16 -36.91 13.56 -15.47
CA LEU A 16 -35.83 12.61 -15.61
C LEU A 16 -35.30 12.19 -14.23
N GLY A 17 -35.33 10.87 -14.00
CA GLY A 17 -34.57 10.24 -12.95
C GLY A 17 -33.10 10.64 -13.11
N SER A 18 -32.67 11.55 -12.23
CA SER A 18 -31.26 11.74 -11.96
C SER A 18 -30.83 10.47 -11.25
N GLY A 19 -30.38 9.48 -12.02
CA GLY A 19 -29.71 8.32 -11.48
C GLY A 19 -28.58 8.84 -10.62
N LEU A 20 -28.77 8.79 -9.31
CA LEU A 20 -27.70 8.85 -8.34
C LEU A 20 -26.82 7.64 -8.68
N ALA A 21 -25.85 7.84 -9.56
CA ALA A 21 -24.65 7.04 -9.56
C ALA A 21 -24.11 7.20 -8.14
N ALA A 22 -24.40 6.21 -7.30
CA ALA A 22 -23.69 6.05 -6.04
C ALA A 22 -22.24 5.90 -6.45
N ILE A 23 -21.50 7.01 -6.38
CA ILE A 23 -20.05 6.99 -6.41
C ILE A 23 -19.70 6.18 -5.18
N ALA A 24 -19.49 4.88 -5.37
CA ALA A 24 -19.05 3.98 -4.32
C ALA A 24 -17.87 4.67 -3.65
N ALA A 25 -17.99 4.92 -2.35
CA ALA A 25 -16.95 5.60 -1.60
C ALA A 25 -15.61 4.87 -1.87
N PRO A 26 -14.52 5.60 -2.13
CA PRO A 26 -13.21 4.96 -2.31
C PRO A 26 -12.94 4.06 -1.11
N LEU A 27 -12.36 2.89 -1.36
CA LEU A 27 -11.99 1.97 -0.28
C LEU A 27 -11.15 2.74 0.76
N PRO A 28 -11.33 2.47 2.06
CA PRO A 28 -10.53 3.13 3.08
C PRO A 28 -9.05 2.85 2.82
N ASP A 29 -8.24 3.91 2.86
CA ASP A 29 -6.80 3.79 2.71
C ASP A 29 -6.24 2.87 3.81
N MET A 30 -5.47 1.87 3.41
CA MET A 30 -4.69 0.98 4.28
C MET A 30 -3.22 1.43 4.30
N PRO A 31 -2.38 0.93 5.23
CA PRO A 31 -0.96 1.28 5.28
C PRO A 31 -0.25 1.12 3.92
N ASP A 32 -0.46 0.01 3.21
CA ASP A 32 0.17 -0.24 1.91
C ASP A 32 -0.27 0.75 0.83
N THR A 33 -1.54 1.18 0.82
CA THR A 33 -2.00 2.20 -0.15
C THR A 33 -1.44 3.58 0.18
N LEU A 34 -1.21 3.88 1.45
CA LEU A 34 -0.63 5.16 1.87
C LEU A 34 0.86 5.22 1.53
N ILE A 35 1.58 4.10 1.69
CA ILE A 35 2.97 3.94 1.22
C ILE A 35 3.01 4.12 -0.30
N GLU A 36 2.09 3.50 -1.03
CA GLU A 36 2.00 3.65 -2.48
C GLU A 36 1.68 5.09 -2.91
N LYS A 37 0.76 5.79 -2.21
CA LYS A 37 0.51 7.22 -2.44
C LYS A 37 1.75 8.07 -2.19
N SER A 38 2.55 7.76 -1.16
CA SER A 38 3.84 8.42 -0.90
C SER A 38 4.82 8.21 -2.05
N ARG A 39 4.91 6.96 -2.55
CA ARG A 39 5.72 6.62 -3.72
C ARG A 39 5.29 7.39 -4.97
N LEU A 40 4.01 7.42 -5.27
CA LEU A 40 3.46 8.16 -6.42
C LEU A 40 3.68 9.67 -6.29
N LEU A 41 3.53 10.25 -5.09
CA LEU A 41 3.83 11.67 -4.82
C LEU A 41 5.31 12.02 -5.04
N ARG A 42 6.20 11.07 -4.77
CA ARG A 42 7.63 11.21 -5.09
C ARG A 42 7.87 11.16 -6.58
N GLU A 43 7.28 10.20 -7.27
CA GLU A 43 7.46 10.00 -8.71
C GLU A 43 6.78 11.09 -9.56
N SER A 44 5.74 11.75 -9.04
CA SER A 44 4.96 12.74 -9.78
C SER A 44 5.70 14.05 -10.08
N ARG A 45 6.82 14.32 -9.40
CA ARG A 45 7.60 15.54 -9.59
C ARG A 45 9.08 15.24 -9.49
N ASP A 46 9.83 15.57 -10.54
CA ASP A 46 11.28 15.53 -10.45
C ASP A 46 11.77 16.72 -9.61
N ARG A 47 12.60 16.41 -8.62
CA ARG A 47 13.17 17.40 -7.69
C ARG A 47 14.66 17.46 -7.90
N VAL A 48 15.19 18.68 -7.96
CA VAL A 48 16.60 18.91 -8.27
C VAL A 48 17.49 18.32 -7.18
N TRP A 49 18.43 17.48 -7.59
CA TRP A 49 19.55 17.06 -6.75
C TRP A 49 20.68 18.06 -6.86
N ASP A 50 20.88 18.86 -5.81
CA ASP A 50 22.00 19.76 -5.68
C ASP A 50 22.34 19.95 -4.19
N PRO A 51 23.09 19.01 -3.59
CA PRO A 51 23.47 19.08 -2.19
C PRO A 51 24.25 20.35 -1.82
N THR A 52 24.96 20.96 -2.78
CA THR A 52 25.70 22.20 -2.54
C THR A 52 24.75 23.38 -2.28
N SER A 53 23.62 23.43 -2.98
CA SER A 53 22.51 24.34 -2.67
C SER A 53 21.57 23.84 -1.57
N GLY A 54 21.85 22.67 -0.98
CA GLY A 54 21.05 22.02 0.05
C GLY A 54 19.81 21.30 -0.47
N ARG A 55 19.64 21.14 -1.79
CA ARG A 55 18.52 20.43 -2.42
C ARG A 55 18.84 18.94 -2.54
N LEU A 56 17.96 18.10 -2.00
CA LEU A 56 18.20 16.66 -1.85
C LEU A 56 17.42 15.80 -2.86
N GLY A 57 16.78 16.41 -3.86
CA GLY A 57 16.02 15.71 -4.89
C GLY A 57 14.90 14.81 -4.34
N ASN A 58 14.52 13.77 -5.08
CA ASN A 58 13.53 12.79 -4.66
C ASN A 58 14.15 11.74 -3.72
N LEU A 59 13.70 11.74 -2.47
CA LEU A 59 14.21 10.84 -1.42
C LEU A 59 13.33 9.60 -1.29
N ARG A 60 13.94 8.42 -1.36
CA ARG A 60 13.33 7.17 -0.93
C ARG A 60 13.55 6.98 0.57
N GLN A 61 14.82 7.01 0.97
CA GLN A 61 15.25 6.88 2.36
C GLN A 61 16.07 8.09 2.78
N LEU A 62 15.87 8.56 4.01
CA LEU A 62 16.68 9.59 4.63
C LEU A 62 17.18 9.15 6.00
N ARG A 63 18.48 8.96 6.13
CA ARG A 63 19.14 8.74 7.42
C ARG A 63 19.67 10.06 7.97
N ILE A 64 19.36 10.36 9.22
CA ILE A 64 19.87 11.53 9.93
C ILE A 64 20.62 11.07 11.18
N VAL A 65 21.89 11.45 11.29
CA VAL A 65 22.73 11.25 12.47
C VAL A 65 23.02 12.63 13.06
N ALA A 66 22.54 12.93 14.27
CA ALA A 66 22.55 14.28 14.84
C ALA A 66 22.97 14.32 16.32
N ASP A 67 24.20 13.90 16.62
CA ASP A 67 24.72 13.89 18.00
C ASP A 67 24.70 15.27 18.65
N GLY A 68 24.09 15.37 19.83
CA GLY A 68 23.92 16.59 20.60
C GLY A 68 23.13 17.69 19.88
N CYS A 69 22.45 17.36 18.78
CA CYS A 69 21.82 18.32 17.89
C CYS A 69 20.29 18.29 18.00
N THR A 70 19.68 19.46 17.74
CA THR A 70 18.24 19.55 17.47
C THR A 70 17.98 19.68 15.97
N VAL A 71 17.19 18.79 15.38
CA VAL A 71 16.77 18.83 13.97
C VAL A 71 15.28 19.13 13.91
N ARG A 72 14.90 20.19 13.19
CA ARG A 72 13.50 20.49 12.88
C ARG A 72 13.18 19.96 11.49
N VAL A 73 12.05 19.27 11.34
CA VAL A 73 11.50 18.80 10.07
C VAL A 73 10.17 19.51 9.86
N VAL A 74 9.97 20.07 8.67
CA VAL A 74 8.73 20.76 8.26
C VAL A 74 8.32 20.27 6.88
N SER A 75 7.04 20.38 6.53
CA SER A 75 6.61 20.09 5.16
C SER A 75 6.99 21.20 4.18
N GLY A 76 7.19 20.83 2.92
CA GLY A 76 7.33 21.81 1.84
C GLY A 76 7.34 21.18 0.45
N PRO A 77 7.46 21.99 -0.61
CA PRO A 77 7.43 21.50 -1.99
C PRO A 77 8.71 20.76 -2.41
N GLU A 78 9.82 21.04 -1.72
CA GLU A 78 11.16 20.50 -1.99
C GLU A 78 11.72 19.74 -0.78
N ASN A 79 12.64 18.81 -1.03
CA ASN A 79 13.50 18.25 0.01
C ASN A 79 14.74 19.15 0.13
N ARG A 80 14.80 20.01 1.16
CA ARG A 80 15.80 21.06 1.27
C ARG A 80 16.34 21.26 2.69
N LEU A 81 17.66 21.37 2.79
CA LEU A 81 18.37 21.77 4.00
C LEU A 81 18.33 23.29 4.18
N ILE A 82 17.83 23.74 5.32
CA ILE A 82 17.73 25.14 5.75
C ILE A 82 18.55 25.30 7.03
N GLY A 83 19.58 26.13 6.99
CA GLY A 83 20.49 26.36 8.13
C GLY A 83 21.97 26.33 7.73
N PRO A 84 22.89 26.33 8.72
CA PRO A 84 24.34 26.32 8.49
C PRO A 84 24.78 25.01 7.83
N ARG A 85 25.15 25.09 6.55
CA ARG A 85 25.49 23.92 5.70
C ARG A 85 26.86 23.34 6.00
N ASP A 86 27.78 24.16 6.51
CA ASP A 86 29.11 23.78 6.97
C ASP A 86 29.07 22.72 8.10
N LYS A 87 27.92 22.57 8.77
CA LYS A 87 27.69 21.59 9.83
C LYS A 87 27.02 20.31 9.37
N VAL A 88 26.64 20.21 8.09
CA VAL A 88 25.90 19.06 7.55
C VAL A 88 26.71 18.41 6.44
N GLU A 89 27.13 17.18 6.69
CA GLU A 89 27.71 16.32 5.67
C GLU A 89 26.58 15.54 4.99
N VAL A 90 26.45 15.71 3.68
CA VAL A 90 25.47 15.01 2.84
C VAL A 90 26.20 13.91 2.06
N GLY A 91 25.78 12.66 2.26
CA GLY A 91 26.26 11.51 1.51
C GLY A 91 25.11 10.70 0.91
N GLU A 92 25.40 9.86 -0.07
CA GLU A 92 24.49 8.81 -0.52
C GLU A 92 24.67 7.57 0.38
N ASP A 93 23.58 6.91 0.77
CA ASP A 93 23.64 5.64 1.53
C ASP A 93 24.10 4.53 0.56
N ARG A 94 25.41 4.28 0.51
CA ARG A 94 26.06 3.38 -0.46
C ARG A 94 25.87 1.89 -0.13
N TYR A 95 24.63 1.44 0.12
CA TYR A 95 24.37 0.01 0.18
C TYR A 95 24.44 -0.66 -1.21
N ASN A 96 24.44 0.12 -2.30
CA ASN A 96 24.78 -0.36 -3.66
C ASN A 96 25.53 0.74 -4.45
N PRO A 97 26.87 0.68 -4.58
CA PRO A 97 27.66 1.71 -5.26
C PRO A 97 27.54 1.74 -6.80
N GLY A 98 26.55 1.05 -7.39
CA GLY A 98 26.42 0.88 -8.85
C GLY A 98 25.28 1.64 -9.52
N ASP A 99 24.24 2.06 -8.79
CA ASP A 99 23.02 2.59 -9.41
C ASP A 99 22.84 4.09 -9.14
N LYS A 100 22.84 4.89 -10.22
CA LYS A 100 22.26 6.24 -10.24
C LYS A 100 20.72 6.17 -10.18
N ALA A 101 20.16 5.40 -9.25
CA ALA A 101 18.72 5.23 -9.18
C ALA A 101 18.09 6.45 -8.50
N VAL A 102 17.30 7.20 -9.26
CA VAL A 102 16.19 7.97 -8.69
C VAL A 102 15.10 6.95 -8.37
N PRO A 103 14.58 6.86 -7.15
CA PRO A 103 14.76 7.75 -5.99
C PRO A 103 15.98 7.43 -5.09
N ARG A 104 16.54 8.46 -4.43
CA ARG A 104 17.83 8.40 -3.71
C ARG A 104 17.71 7.99 -2.25
N ASP A 105 18.74 7.32 -1.75
CA ASP A 105 18.95 7.13 -0.30
C ASP A 105 20.04 8.07 0.18
N VAL A 106 19.72 8.92 1.16
CA VAL A 106 20.61 9.99 1.62
C VAL A 106 20.94 9.81 3.09
N VAL A 107 22.20 10.08 3.44
CA VAL A 107 22.68 10.18 4.82
C VAL A 107 23.06 11.64 5.10
N LEU A 108 22.46 12.20 6.14
CA LEU A 108 22.83 13.49 6.72
C LEU A 108 23.56 13.24 8.03
N ARG A 109 24.82 13.67 8.13
CA ARG A 109 25.53 13.75 9.41
C ARG A 109 25.58 15.19 9.84
N VAL A 110 24.91 15.50 10.94
CA VAL A 110 24.80 16.85 11.49
C VAL A 110 25.76 16.95 12.67
N ARG A 111 26.74 17.85 12.56
CA ARG A 111 27.72 18.09 13.62
C ARG A 111 27.16 19.07 14.64
N GLY A 112 26.89 18.58 15.85
CA GLY A 112 26.57 19.40 17.01
C GLY A 112 27.83 19.97 17.68
N GLY A 113 27.65 21.07 18.42
CA GLY A 113 28.63 21.53 19.41
C GLY A 113 28.25 20.99 20.78
N ALA A 114 29.23 20.81 21.69
CA ALA A 114 29.04 20.23 23.03
C ALA A 114 27.95 20.93 23.88
N GLN A 115 27.62 22.18 23.56
CA GLN A 115 26.48 22.92 24.09
C GLN A 115 25.82 23.70 22.96
N GLN A 116 24.73 23.15 22.42
CA GLN A 116 23.92 23.89 21.46
C GLN A 116 23.10 24.98 22.18
N PRO A 117 23.05 26.22 21.66
CA PRO A 117 22.18 27.25 22.20
C PRO A 117 20.72 26.77 22.18
N ARG A 118 20.01 26.93 23.30
CA ARG A 118 18.55 26.70 23.32
C ARG A 118 17.87 27.65 22.35
N GLY A 119 16.80 27.19 21.72
CA GLY A 119 15.98 28.00 20.83
C GLY A 119 16.46 28.09 19.37
N THR A 120 17.47 27.32 18.97
CA THR A 120 17.93 27.29 17.57
C THR A 120 18.28 25.86 17.15
N PRO A 121 17.63 25.29 16.11
CA PRO A 121 17.96 23.96 15.64
C PRO A 121 19.30 23.96 14.88
N CYS A 122 20.02 22.82 14.87
CA CYS A 122 21.24 22.64 14.07
C CYS A 122 20.90 22.71 12.59
N LEU A 123 19.75 22.16 12.24
CA LEU A 123 19.26 22.01 10.89
C LEU A 123 17.73 22.09 10.91
N THR A 124 17.17 22.84 9.97
CA THR A 124 15.78 22.70 9.55
C THR A 124 15.77 21.95 8.23
N LEU A 125 15.07 20.83 8.16
CA LEU A 125 14.82 20.07 6.96
C LEU A 125 13.40 20.36 6.46
N GLN A 126 13.31 20.96 5.29
CA GLN A 126 12.07 20.96 4.53
C GLN A 126 11.94 19.62 3.83
N LEU A 127 10.84 18.91 4.09
CA LEU A 127 10.57 17.57 3.58
C LEU A 127 9.33 17.59 2.68
N ALA A 128 9.54 17.29 1.42
CA ALA A 128 8.48 17.05 0.45
C ALA A 128 8.14 15.57 0.36
N THR A 129 9.14 14.69 0.34
CA THR A 129 8.97 13.23 0.21
C THR A 129 10.11 12.49 0.90
N ALA A 130 9.77 11.39 1.59
CA ALA A 130 10.66 10.31 2.01
C ALA A 130 9.79 9.14 2.51
N ASP A 131 10.00 7.92 2.00
CA ASP A 131 9.23 6.74 2.46
C ASP A 131 9.71 6.29 3.84
N ASP A 132 11.04 6.31 4.02
CA ASP A 132 11.71 5.85 5.22
C ASP A 132 12.62 6.94 5.78
N LEU A 133 12.48 7.21 7.08
CA LEU A 133 13.44 7.99 7.84
C LEU A 133 14.15 7.10 8.85
N ILE A 134 15.46 7.26 8.96
CA ILE A 134 16.26 6.59 9.98
C ILE A 134 16.88 7.67 10.86
N LEU A 135 16.46 7.75 12.10
CA LEU A 135 16.92 8.78 13.04
C LEU A 135 17.89 8.17 14.05
N SER A 136 18.97 8.90 14.32
CA SER A 136 20.00 8.48 15.28
C SER A 136 20.80 9.68 15.76
N GLY A 137 21.45 9.55 16.91
CA GLY A 137 22.34 10.53 17.49
C GLY A 137 22.18 10.56 19.00
N ASP A 138 23.29 10.59 19.72
CA ASP A 138 23.29 10.67 21.18
C ASP A 138 22.79 12.04 21.65
N HIS A 139 21.83 12.06 22.58
CA HIS A 139 21.15 13.27 23.07
C HIS A 139 20.46 14.12 21.99
N ALA A 140 20.20 13.54 20.81
CA ALA A 140 19.56 14.21 19.70
C ALA A 140 18.08 14.52 19.99
N ALA A 141 17.61 15.66 19.49
CA ALA A 141 16.20 16.05 19.52
C ALA A 141 15.66 16.25 18.10
N TYR A 142 14.52 15.64 17.80
CA TYR A 142 13.85 15.79 16.50
C TYR A 142 12.46 16.37 16.70
N LEU A 143 12.19 17.49 16.03
CA LEU A 143 10.87 18.11 15.99
C LEU A 143 10.29 17.95 14.59
N PHE A 144 9.18 17.24 14.45
CA PHE A 144 8.36 17.24 13.24
C PHE A 144 7.25 18.29 13.42
N ASP A 145 7.45 19.49 12.90
CA ASP A 145 6.57 20.65 13.09
C ASP A 145 5.59 20.75 11.92
N ARG A 146 4.31 20.46 12.20
CA ARG A 146 3.18 20.54 11.26
C ARG A 146 3.44 19.83 9.93
N VAL A 147 4.03 18.64 10.03
CA VAL A 147 4.36 17.82 8.87
C VAL A 147 3.10 17.13 8.34
N GLU A 148 2.85 17.34 7.05
CA GLU A 148 1.83 16.66 6.26
C GLU A 148 2.47 15.72 5.25
N GLN A 149 2.16 14.41 5.34
CA GLN A 149 2.65 13.37 4.42
C GLN A 149 1.64 12.23 4.28
N PRO A 150 1.50 11.59 3.10
CA PRO A 150 0.66 10.40 2.94
C PRO A 150 1.10 9.24 3.84
N ALA A 151 2.40 8.99 3.92
CA ALA A 151 2.98 7.97 4.78
C ALA A 151 4.38 8.40 5.24
N MET A 152 4.72 8.04 6.48
CA MET A 152 6.05 8.21 7.03
C MET A 152 6.40 7.02 7.92
N ARG A 153 7.45 6.29 7.56
CA ARG A 153 8.00 5.22 8.39
C ARG A 153 9.32 5.69 8.98
N ILE A 154 9.46 5.56 10.29
CA ILE A 154 10.62 6.07 11.02
C ILE A 154 11.22 4.95 11.85
N TYR A 155 12.51 4.74 11.66
CA TYR A 155 13.32 3.80 12.40
C TYR A 155 14.25 4.59 13.33
N PHE A 156 14.06 4.43 14.63
CA PHE A 156 15.02 4.93 15.61
C PHE A 156 16.15 3.92 15.72
N ASN A 157 17.32 4.29 15.20
CA ASN A 157 18.53 3.49 15.21
C ASN A 157 19.36 3.73 16.49
N PRO A 158 20.30 2.82 16.86
CA PRO A 158 20.92 2.83 18.19
C PRO A 158 21.48 4.19 18.57
N SER A 159 21.04 4.71 19.72
CA SER A 159 21.33 6.04 20.24
C SER A 159 21.00 6.07 21.73
N SER A 160 21.64 6.97 22.46
CA SER A 160 21.33 7.28 23.86
C SER A 160 20.46 8.53 23.95
N GLN A 161 19.40 8.47 24.76
CA GLN A 161 18.52 9.61 25.06
C GLN A 161 17.94 10.34 23.84
N LEU A 162 17.54 9.60 22.80
CA LEU A 162 16.88 10.19 21.63
C LEU A 162 15.51 10.77 22.02
N ARG A 163 15.27 12.03 21.67
CA ARG A 163 14.01 12.76 21.93
C ARG A 163 13.32 13.08 20.61
N VAL A 164 12.05 12.72 20.45
CA VAL A 164 11.29 12.98 19.21
C VAL A 164 9.91 13.54 19.55
N TRP A 165 9.54 14.65 18.93
CA TRP A 165 8.21 15.23 19.08
C TRP A 165 7.57 15.51 17.73
N PHE A 166 6.31 15.13 17.56
CA PHE A 166 5.47 15.47 16.41
C PHE A 166 4.48 16.54 16.85
N GLU A 167 4.63 17.78 16.38
CA GLU A 167 3.75 18.90 16.72
C GLU A 167 2.71 19.08 15.60
N ASP A 168 1.43 18.85 15.93
CA ASP A 168 0.27 19.10 15.06
C ASP A 168 0.42 18.52 13.64
N VAL A 169 0.80 17.25 13.56
CA VAL A 169 1.03 16.57 12.27
C VAL A 169 -0.27 16.11 11.63
N LYS A 170 -0.27 15.95 10.31
CA LYS A 170 -1.37 15.38 9.54
C LYS A 170 -0.85 14.29 8.62
N MET A 171 -1.01 13.03 9.02
CA MET A 171 -0.43 11.90 8.28
C MET A 171 -1.48 10.86 7.93
N GLY A 172 -1.33 10.22 6.76
CA GLY A 172 -2.05 8.99 6.50
C GLY A 172 -1.48 7.88 7.37
N LEU A 173 -0.20 7.53 7.20
CA LEU A 173 0.49 6.52 8.01
C LEU A 173 1.65 7.16 8.77
N LEU A 174 1.71 6.91 10.09
CA LEU A 174 2.89 7.13 10.91
C LEU A 174 3.31 5.79 11.54
N SER A 175 4.43 5.23 11.09
CA SER A 175 4.98 3.98 11.61
C SER A 175 6.30 4.23 12.30
N LEU A 176 6.38 3.97 13.60
CA LEU A 176 7.58 4.10 14.42
C LEU A 176 8.09 2.73 14.84
N LYS A 177 9.36 2.45 14.52
CA LYS A 177 10.07 1.26 14.98
C LYS A 177 11.34 1.67 15.70
N SER A 178 11.49 1.24 16.93
CA SER A 178 12.67 1.58 17.74
C SER A 178 13.54 0.37 18.02
N ASN A 179 14.83 0.50 17.72
CA ASN A 179 15.88 -0.37 18.24
C ASN A 179 16.83 0.39 19.19
N ALA A 180 16.42 1.58 19.66
CA ALA A 180 17.20 2.51 20.49
C ALA A 180 16.45 2.96 21.75
N GLY A 181 17.18 3.50 22.73
CA GLY A 181 16.56 4.20 23.85
C GLY A 181 16.02 5.55 23.38
N ALA A 182 14.71 5.63 23.15
CA ALA A 182 14.04 6.80 22.59
C ALA A 182 12.80 7.17 23.39
N LEU A 183 12.57 8.46 23.61
CA LEU A 183 11.32 9.02 24.09
C LEU A 183 10.69 9.81 22.95
N ALA A 184 9.57 9.32 22.44
CA ALA A 184 8.84 9.89 21.31
C ALA A 184 7.42 10.21 21.72
N GLY A 185 6.83 11.28 21.21
CA GLY A 185 5.42 11.62 21.43
C GLY A 185 4.93 12.64 20.42
N GLY A 186 3.66 13.01 20.49
CA GLY A 186 3.15 14.06 19.60
C GLY A 186 1.66 14.33 19.68
N THR A 187 1.24 15.27 18.85
CA THR A 187 -0.12 15.78 18.67
C THR A 187 -0.50 15.78 17.18
N GLY A 188 -1.80 15.87 16.89
CA GLY A 188 -2.31 16.01 15.53
C GLY A 188 -3.23 14.85 15.10
N GLN A 189 -3.29 14.59 13.80
CA GLN A 189 -4.19 13.63 13.17
C GLN A 189 -3.42 12.60 12.34
N VAL A 190 -3.67 11.32 12.61
CA VAL A 190 -3.04 10.21 11.89
C VAL A 190 -4.10 9.19 11.48
N GLN A 191 -4.14 8.74 10.23
CA GLN A 191 -5.11 7.68 9.89
C GLN A 191 -4.68 6.32 10.46
N TRP A 192 -3.40 5.96 10.31
CA TRP A 192 -2.79 4.72 10.82
C TRP A 192 -1.55 5.03 11.65
N LEU A 193 -1.61 4.74 12.95
CA LEU A 193 -0.48 4.84 13.87
C LEU A 193 0.05 3.44 14.18
N GLN A 194 1.31 3.17 13.83
CA GLN A 194 1.97 1.89 14.10
C GLN A 194 3.17 2.12 15.02
N LEU A 195 3.20 1.47 16.18
CA LEU A 195 4.24 1.65 17.18
C LEU A 195 4.88 0.30 17.52
N SER A 196 6.20 0.24 17.48
CA SER A 196 6.93 -0.96 17.87
C SER A 196 8.31 -0.64 18.44
N SER A 197 8.77 -1.44 19.40
CA SER A 197 10.12 -1.35 19.93
C SER A 197 10.66 -2.73 20.26
N THR A 198 11.97 -2.87 20.06
CA THR A 198 12.77 -3.98 20.58
C THR A 198 13.64 -3.57 21.76
N GLN A 199 13.56 -2.32 22.23
CA GLN A 199 14.34 -1.79 23.37
C GLN A 199 13.48 -1.50 24.59
N SER A 200 13.98 -1.92 25.75
CA SER A 200 13.30 -1.76 27.03
C SER A 200 13.26 -0.33 27.55
N SER A 201 14.14 0.55 27.07
CA SER A 201 14.24 1.96 27.47
C SER A 201 13.42 2.91 26.58
N THR A 202 12.69 2.38 25.60
CA THR A 202 11.84 3.20 24.71
C THR A 202 10.53 3.56 25.39
N ALA A 203 10.09 4.80 25.18
CA ALA A 203 8.74 5.27 25.48
C ALA A 203 8.14 5.98 24.26
N MET A 204 6.95 5.58 23.83
CA MET A 204 6.19 6.18 22.71
C MET A 204 4.84 6.69 23.22
N LEU A 205 4.77 7.99 23.49
CA LEU A 205 3.68 8.68 24.18
C LEU A 205 2.78 9.45 23.20
N PHE A 206 1.85 8.74 22.55
CA PHE A 206 0.98 9.26 21.48
C PHE A 206 -0.49 9.40 21.90
N HIS A 207 -0.76 9.59 23.19
CA HIS A 207 -2.14 9.78 23.68
C HIS A 207 -2.74 11.15 23.31
N GLU A 208 -1.94 12.08 22.82
CA GLU A 208 -2.44 13.37 22.29
C GLU A 208 -2.63 13.37 20.76
N VAL A 209 -2.32 12.25 20.08
CA VAL A 209 -2.62 12.06 18.65
C VAL A 209 -4.00 11.46 18.48
N ASN A 210 -4.80 12.05 17.60
CA ASN A 210 -6.06 11.47 17.17
C ASN A 210 -5.82 10.50 16.01
N ALA A 211 -5.95 9.20 16.26
CA ALA A 211 -5.77 8.16 15.25
C ALA A 211 -7.02 7.33 14.98
N ARG A 212 -7.29 7.02 13.70
CA ARG A 212 -8.39 6.13 13.29
C ARG A 212 -8.06 4.66 13.49
N HIS A 213 -6.82 4.29 13.19
CA HIS A 213 -6.31 2.93 13.37
C HIS A 213 -5.00 2.97 14.14
N ILE A 214 -4.89 2.13 15.16
CA ILE A 214 -3.70 2.05 16.01
C ILE A 214 -3.25 0.60 16.07
N GLY A 215 -1.96 0.35 15.82
CA GLY A 215 -1.33 -0.95 15.99
C GLY A 215 -0.09 -0.79 16.86
N VAL A 216 -0.10 -1.37 18.05
CA VAL A 216 1.07 -1.40 18.92
C VAL A 216 1.59 -2.83 19.02
N SER A 217 2.89 -3.01 18.81
CA SER A 217 3.56 -4.31 18.95
C SER A 217 4.77 -4.17 19.87
N SER A 218 4.65 -4.72 21.08
CA SER A 218 5.73 -4.74 22.05
C SER A 218 6.34 -6.14 22.13
N LEU A 219 7.57 -6.30 21.63
CA LEU A 219 8.30 -7.58 21.69
C LEU A 219 9.23 -7.67 22.91
N THR A 220 9.52 -6.54 23.54
CA THR A 220 10.48 -6.40 24.65
C THR A 220 9.80 -5.79 25.87
N THR A 221 10.08 -6.34 27.05
CA THR A 221 9.55 -5.83 28.32
C THR A 221 10.03 -4.41 28.62
N ARG A 222 9.26 -3.65 29.40
CA ARG A 222 9.50 -2.27 29.86
C ARG A 222 9.45 -1.18 28.79
N ALA A 223 9.33 -1.52 27.51
CA ALA A 223 8.96 -0.55 26.49
C ALA A 223 7.57 0.03 26.81
N ARG A 224 7.47 1.36 26.87
CA ARG A 224 6.27 2.08 27.32
C ARG A 224 5.51 2.67 26.15
N TYR A 225 4.19 2.52 26.15
CA TYR A 225 3.32 3.08 25.10
C TYR A 225 2.13 3.79 25.72
N SER A 226 1.73 4.92 25.16
CA SER A 226 0.42 5.50 25.49
C SER A 226 -0.30 5.93 24.23
N ILE A 227 -1.60 5.66 24.14
CA ILE A 227 -2.42 5.96 22.95
C ILE A 227 -3.79 6.49 23.38
N ARG A 228 -4.49 7.14 22.45
CA ARG A 228 -5.89 7.55 22.62
C ARG A 228 -6.82 6.66 21.81
N ILE A 229 -7.92 6.25 22.41
CA ILE A 229 -9.00 5.50 21.73
C ILE A 229 -10.25 6.37 21.77
N GLY A 230 -10.61 6.93 20.62
CA GLY A 230 -11.87 7.64 20.43
C GLY A 230 -13.00 6.70 19.98
N PRO A 231 -14.24 7.22 19.84
CA PRO A 231 -15.41 6.43 19.45
C PRO A 231 -15.28 5.69 18.11
N GLU A 232 -14.48 6.22 17.18
CA GLU A 232 -14.26 5.66 15.85
C GLU A 232 -12.88 4.99 15.71
N THR A 233 -12.08 4.95 16.77
CA THR A 233 -10.73 4.40 16.73
C THR A 233 -10.77 2.88 16.82
N LYS A 234 -10.13 2.20 15.87
CA LYS A 234 -9.82 0.77 15.95
C LYS A 234 -8.39 0.58 16.42
N ALA A 235 -8.19 -0.02 17.58
CA ALA A 235 -6.88 -0.09 18.22
C ALA A 235 -6.51 -1.53 18.59
N GLY A 236 -5.52 -2.09 17.91
CA GLY A 236 -4.94 -3.39 18.23
C GLY A 236 -3.66 -3.28 19.05
N TYR A 237 -3.47 -4.23 19.97
CA TYR A 237 -2.22 -4.40 20.72
C TYR A 237 -1.75 -5.85 20.64
N TYR A 238 -0.50 -6.04 20.24
CA TYR A 238 0.17 -7.33 20.25
C TYR A 238 1.24 -7.39 21.34
N GLN A 239 1.15 -8.43 22.16
CA GLN A 239 2.23 -8.92 23.02
C GLN A 239 2.54 -10.39 22.72
N PRO A 240 3.76 -10.88 23.02
CA PRO A 240 4.14 -12.26 22.78
C PRO A 240 3.22 -13.23 23.54
N ALA A 241 2.81 -14.30 22.87
CA ALA A 241 1.85 -15.29 23.40
C ALA A 241 2.29 -15.98 24.72
N ARG A 242 3.56 -15.85 25.13
CA ARG A 242 4.14 -16.46 26.34
C ARG A 242 4.19 -15.54 27.57
N ALA A 243 3.53 -14.38 27.54
CA ALA A 243 3.44 -13.47 28.69
C ALA A 243 2.06 -13.52 29.39
N PRO A 244 1.61 -14.65 29.97
CA PRO A 244 0.36 -14.70 30.72
C PRO A 244 0.49 -14.10 32.12
N GLY A 245 -0.63 -13.64 32.69
CA GLY A 245 -0.72 -13.18 34.08
C GLY A 245 0.20 -12.00 34.37
N LYS A 246 0.94 -12.05 35.49
CA LYS A 246 1.83 -10.97 35.95
C LYS A 246 2.93 -10.57 34.96
N LEU A 247 3.29 -11.45 34.01
CA LEU A 247 4.25 -11.10 32.96
C LEU A 247 3.70 -10.07 31.96
N ALA A 248 2.37 -9.99 31.79
CA ALA A 248 1.74 -8.98 30.94
C ALA A 248 1.96 -7.56 31.48
N GLU A 249 2.09 -7.40 32.81
CA GLU A 249 2.39 -6.11 33.46
C GLU A 249 3.76 -5.53 33.03
N LEU A 250 4.66 -6.38 32.50
CA LEU A 250 5.95 -5.96 31.97
C LEU A 250 5.86 -5.37 30.55
N TYR A 251 4.67 -5.33 29.93
CA TYR A 251 4.42 -4.78 28.61
C TYR A 251 3.43 -3.61 28.71
N PRO A 252 3.83 -2.49 29.35
CA PRO A 252 2.89 -1.46 29.72
C PRO A 252 2.33 -0.69 28.52
N ILE A 253 1.01 -0.54 28.50
CA ILE A 253 0.30 0.36 27.60
C ILE A 253 -0.75 1.17 28.37
N TRP A 254 -0.67 2.50 28.26
CA TRP A 254 -1.63 3.43 28.85
C TRP A 254 -2.63 3.92 27.81
N ILE A 255 -3.91 3.93 28.17
CA ILE A 255 -5.01 4.25 27.27
C ILE A 255 -5.72 5.52 27.75
N ASP A 256 -5.82 6.52 26.88
CA ASP A 256 -6.74 7.64 27.00
C ASP A 256 -8.05 7.30 26.30
N GLY A 257 -9.06 6.85 27.05
CA GLY A 257 -10.33 6.35 26.52
C GLY A 257 -10.85 5.15 27.30
N ALA A 258 -11.89 4.51 26.78
CA ALA A 258 -12.44 3.28 27.36
C ALA A 258 -11.44 2.12 27.21
N LEU A 259 -11.10 1.45 28.32
CA LEU A 259 -10.11 0.36 28.32
C LEU A 259 -10.59 -0.85 27.51
N GLU A 260 -11.91 -1.05 27.47
CA GLU A 260 -12.57 -2.17 26.79
C GLU A 260 -12.62 -2.00 25.27
N ALA A 261 -12.29 -0.81 24.75
CA ALA A 261 -12.31 -0.50 23.32
C ALA A 261 -11.05 -0.97 22.56
N LEU A 262 -10.11 -1.63 23.24
CA LEU A 262 -8.92 -2.21 22.61
C LEU A 262 -9.29 -3.54 21.93
N ASP A 263 -9.05 -3.63 20.62
CA ASP A 263 -9.30 -4.79 19.76
C ASP A 263 -8.30 -5.92 20.04
N VAL A 264 -8.44 -6.60 21.17
CA VAL A 264 -7.57 -7.71 21.59
C VAL A 264 -8.37 -8.86 22.20
N PRO A 265 -7.95 -10.13 22.00
CA PRO A 265 -8.53 -11.23 22.77
C PRO A 265 -8.36 -10.99 24.28
N ALA A 266 -9.48 -11.02 25.02
CA ALA A 266 -9.63 -10.64 26.44
C ALA A 266 -8.69 -11.33 27.46
N SER A 267 -7.90 -12.32 27.03
CA SER A 267 -6.98 -13.10 27.88
C SER A 267 -5.50 -12.77 27.66
N ARG A 268 -5.17 -11.67 26.99
CA ARG A 268 -3.82 -11.48 26.43
C ARG A 268 -3.20 -10.09 26.58
N VAL A 269 -3.77 -9.12 27.31
CA VAL A 269 -3.14 -7.80 27.54
C VAL A 269 -3.59 -7.23 28.88
N HIS A 270 -2.74 -6.41 29.52
CA HIS A 270 -3.08 -5.64 30.72
C HIS A 270 -3.05 -4.13 30.39
N PRO A 271 -4.09 -3.58 29.72
CA PRO A 271 -4.14 -2.15 29.44
C PRO A 271 -4.36 -1.37 30.73
N MET A 272 -3.69 -0.22 30.85
CA MET A 272 -3.76 0.65 32.02
C MET A 272 -4.48 1.95 31.64
N ALA A 273 -5.27 2.50 32.57
CA ALA A 273 -5.80 3.85 32.39
C ALA A 273 -4.66 4.88 32.37
N LEU A 274 -4.74 5.85 31.46
CA LEU A 274 -3.75 6.92 31.39
C LEU A 274 -3.66 7.70 32.70
N THR A 275 -2.44 7.88 33.21
CA THR A 275 -2.17 8.55 34.48
C THR A 275 -1.69 9.99 34.28
N PRO A 276 -1.81 10.87 35.30
CA PRO A 276 -1.24 12.20 35.27
C PRO A 276 0.27 12.21 34.99
N ASP A 277 1.02 11.25 35.55
CA ASP A 277 2.47 11.17 35.37
C ASP A 277 2.87 10.97 33.89
N ILE A 278 2.13 10.13 33.16
CA ILE A 278 2.40 9.90 31.73
C ILE A 278 2.02 11.13 30.90
N ARG A 279 0.95 11.85 31.27
CA ARG A 279 0.60 13.13 30.62
C ARG A 279 1.70 14.18 30.85
N HIS A 280 2.16 14.32 32.09
CA HIS A 280 3.25 15.22 32.44
C HIS A 280 4.56 14.85 31.74
N GLU A 281 4.87 13.56 31.59
CA GLU A 281 6.07 13.12 30.85
C GLU A 281 5.99 13.50 29.35
N ALA A 282 4.82 13.32 28.72
CA ALA A 282 4.61 13.74 27.33
C ALA A 282 4.70 15.27 27.16
N GLN A 283 4.12 16.03 28.08
CA GLN A 283 4.22 17.50 28.10
C GLN A 283 5.66 17.97 28.33
N ALA A 284 6.39 17.36 29.25
CA ALA A 284 7.81 17.68 29.49
C ALA A 284 8.66 17.39 28.24
N LEU A 285 8.40 16.28 27.54
CA LEU A 285 9.04 15.97 26.26
C LEU A 285 8.74 17.05 25.21
N ARG A 286 7.47 17.44 25.07
CA ARG A 286 7.03 18.50 24.14
C ARG A 286 7.77 19.79 24.41
N ASP A 287 7.73 20.28 25.64
CA ASP A 287 8.32 21.56 26.05
C ASP A 287 9.85 21.52 25.90
N GLU A 288 10.48 20.39 26.20
CA GLU A 288 11.92 20.17 25.98
C GLU A 288 12.27 20.30 24.49
N VAL A 289 11.59 19.57 23.60
CA VAL A 289 11.91 19.54 22.17
C VAL A 289 11.58 20.88 21.50
N LEU A 290 10.43 21.47 21.80
CA LEU A 290 10.06 22.80 21.29
C LEU A 290 11.01 23.88 21.81
N GLY A 291 11.37 23.84 23.10
CA GLY A 291 12.31 24.80 23.70
C GLY A 291 13.72 24.70 23.11
N ARG A 292 14.17 23.50 22.73
CA ARG A 292 15.43 23.31 22.00
C ARG A 292 15.34 23.81 20.56
N ALA A 293 14.22 23.56 19.88
CA ALA A 293 14.03 23.93 18.48
C ALA A 293 13.73 25.42 18.26
N GLY A 294 13.17 26.13 19.26
CA GLY A 294 12.84 27.56 19.15
C GLY A 294 11.56 27.88 18.38
N PRO A 295 11.39 29.12 17.89
CA PRO A 295 10.21 29.50 17.12
C PRO A 295 10.16 28.83 15.74
N PRO A 296 8.97 28.76 15.11
CA PRO A 296 8.83 28.29 13.73
C PRO A 296 9.79 28.99 12.76
N PRO A 297 10.43 28.25 11.83
CA PRO A 297 11.36 28.83 10.88
C PRO A 297 10.60 29.65 9.83
N VAL A 298 11.22 30.72 9.34
CA VAL A 298 10.77 31.39 8.13
C VAL A 298 11.25 30.57 6.94
N LEU A 299 10.31 29.97 6.20
CA LEU A 299 10.65 29.18 5.03
C LEU A 299 10.84 30.08 3.81
N PRO A 300 11.81 29.78 2.92
CA PRO A 300 11.95 30.48 1.66
C PRO A 300 10.67 30.30 0.84
N SER A 301 10.24 31.37 0.15
CA SER A 301 9.12 31.30 -0.78
C SER A 301 9.34 30.17 -1.79
N PRO A 302 8.29 29.41 -2.15
CA PRO A 302 8.40 28.45 -3.23
C PRO A 302 8.92 29.17 -4.47
N GLU A 303 10.04 28.71 -5.04
CA GLU A 303 10.40 29.13 -6.40
C GLU A 303 9.22 28.74 -7.30
N PRO A 304 8.82 29.60 -8.26
CA PRO A 304 7.75 29.27 -9.19
C PRO A 304 8.15 28.01 -9.94
N ALA A 305 7.62 26.88 -9.49
CA ALA A 305 7.70 25.64 -10.24
C ALA A 305 6.97 25.89 -11.55
N ALA A 306 7.63 25.62 -12.68
CA ALA A 306 6.91 25.38 -13.90
C ALA A 306 5.85 24.33 -13.57
N LEU A 307 4.57 24.72 -13.66
CA LEU A 307 3.44 23.83 -13.49
C LEU A 307 3.58 22.76 -14.56
N ALA A 308 4.21 21.63 -14.23
CA ALA A 308 4.01 20.42 -14.98
C ALA A 308 2.50 20.13 -14.87
N PRO A 309 1.77 19.99 -15.99
CA PRO A 309 0.36 19.70 -15.94
C PRO A 309 0.17 18.46 -15.08
N GLY A 310 -0.81 18.52 -14.17
CA GLY A 310 -1.12 17.43 -13.24
C GLY A 310 -1.14 16.12 -13.99
N ALA A 311 -0.12 15.31 -13.78
CA ALA A 311 -0.16 13.93 -14.20
C ALA A 311 -1.45 13.35 -13.61
N PRO A 312 -2.29 12.66 -14.40
CA PRO A 312 -3.45 11.99 -13.85
C PRO A 312 -2.95 11.15 -12.69
N VAL A 313 -3.57 11.31 -11.51
CA VAL A 313 -3.27 10.47 -10.35
C VAL A 313 -3.44 9.05 -10.84
N ALA A 314 -2.32 8.34 -11.02
CA ALA A 314 -2.35 6.96 -11.46
C ALA A 314 -3.26 6.21 -10.49
N THR A 315 -4.33 5.60 -11.00
CA THR A 315 -5.28 4.86 -10.17
C THR A 315 -4.48 3.83 -9.39
N ALA A 316 -4.49 3.94 -8.05
CA ALA A 316 -3.72 3.03 -7.20
C ALA A 316 -4.03 1.58 -7.59
N PRO A 317 -3.04 0.66 -7.68
CA PRO A 317 -3.25 -0.70 -8.17
C PRO A 317 -4.42 -1.45 -7.52
N ARG A 318 -4.67 -1.20 -6.24
CA ARG A 318 -5.83 -1.74 -5.50
C ARG A 318 -7.16 -1.16 -5.96
N GLN A 319 -7.20 0.12 -6.27
CA GLN A 319 -8.39 0.80 -6.78
C GLN A 319 -8.67 0.31 -8.21
N LEU A 320 -7.64 0.11 -9.03
CA LEU A 320 -7.76 -0.52 -10.34
C LEU A 320 -8.37 -1.93 -10.24
N VAL A 321 -7.90 -2.75 -9.29
CA VAL A 321 -8.46 -4.09 -9.02
C VAL A 321 -9.91 -4.01 -8.54
N ALA A 322 -10.20 -3.14 -7.57
CA ALA A 322 -11.56 -2.96 -7.04
C ALA A 322 -12.53 -2.49 -8.13
N ASP A 323 -12.13 -1.51 -8.94
CA ASP A 323 -12.92 -0.99 -10.06
C ASP A 323 -13.13 -2.04 -11.15
N GLY A 324 -12.08 -2.80 -11.51
CA GLY A 324 -12.18 -3.91 -12.46
C GLY A 324 -13.12 -5.02 -11.98
N PHE A 325 -13.20 -5.25 -10.67
CA PHE A 325 -14.09 -6.26 -10.10
C PHE A 325 -15.52 -5.82 -9.85
N LYS A 326 -15.83 -4.52 -9.88
CA LYS A 326 -17.20 -4.01 -9.72
C LYS A 326 -18.19 -4.69 -10.67
N ALA A 327 -17.78 -4.96 -11.91
CA ALA A 327 -18.62 -5.63 -12.92
C ALA A 327 -18.97 -7.10 -12.58
N TYR A 328 -18.28 -7.70 -11.61
CA TYR A 328 -18.44 -9.11 -11.22
C TYR A 328 -19.05 -9.28 -9.83
N LEU A 329 -19.29 -8.19 -9.09
CA LEU A 329 -19.92 -8.24 -7.77
C LEU A 329 -21.41 -8.59 -7.89
N PRO A 330 -21.88 -9.67 -7.25
CA PRO A 330 -23.31 -9.96 -7.15
C PRO A 330 -24.06 -8.87 -6.36
N PRO A 331 -25.39 -8.72 -6.56
CA PRO A 331 -26.20 -7.80 -5.76
C PRO A 331 -26.04 -8.05 -4.25
N GLY A 332 -25.84 -6.97 -3.48
CA GLY A 332 -25.67 -7.02 -2.03
C GLY A 332 -24.26 -7.41 -1.55
N VAL A 333 -23.31 -7.66 -2.46
CA VAL A 333 -21.90 -7.89 -2.12
C VAL A 333 -21.14 -6.57 -2.18
N GLU A 334 -20.51 -6.21 -1.06
CA GLU A 334 -19.71 -4.99 -0.94
C GLU A 334 -18.25 -5.34 -0.62
N LEU A 335 -17.33 -4.76 -1.38
CA LEU A 335 -15.90 -4.88 -1.10
C LEU A 335 -15.51 -3.87 -0.02
N ALA A 336 -14.89 -4.36 1.05
CA ALA A 336 -14.37 -3.55 2.14
C ALA A 336 -12.84 -3.39 2.07
N SER A 337 -12.12 -4.40 1.56
CA SER A 337 -10.66 -4.37 1.47
C SER A 337 -10.14 -5.18 0.28
N VAL A 338 -9.00 -4.77 -0.27
CA VAL A 338 -8.24 -5.51 -1.31
C VAL A 338 -6.78 -5.50 -0.90
N GLN A 339 -6.19 -6.66 -0.62
CA GLN A 339 -4.76 -6.82 -0.35
C GLN A 339 -4.11 -7.37 -1.62
N LEU A 340 -2.96 -6.84 -2.02
CA LEU A 340 -2.23 -7.35 -3.19
C LEU A 340 -1.00 -8.13 -2.75
N HIS A 341 -0.70 -9.20 -3.48
CA HIS A 341 0.56 -9.92 -3.41
C HIS A 341 1.05 -10.20 -4.83
N LYS A 342 2.22 -10.82 -4.97
CA LYS A 342 2.76 -11.18 -6.28
C LYS A 342 1.72 -12.02 -7.07
N ALA A 343 1.42 -11.59 -8.29
CA ALA A 343 0.48 -12.23 -9.20
C ALA A 343 -0.94 -12.48 -8.62
N GLY A 344 -1.39 -11.68 -7.66
CA GLY A 344 -2.70 -11.90 -7.04
C GLY A 344 -3.07 -10.96 -5.91
N GLY A 345 -4.06 -11.38 -5.13
CA GLY A 345 -4.52 -10.64 -3.97
C GLY A 345 -5.57 -11.37 -3.15
N ALA A 346 -5.99 -10.73 -2.07
CA ALA A 346 -7.11 -11.13 -1.26
C ALA A 346 -8.14 -10.00 -1.19
N MET A 347 -9.41 -10.33 -1.34
CA MET A 347 -10.51 -9.40 -1.23
C MET A 347 -11.34 -9.75 -0.02
N GLU A 348 -11.72 -8.74 0.75
CA GLU A 348 -12.62 -8.89 1.88
C GLU A 348 -13.79 -7.96 1.75
N GLY A 349 -14.91 -8.38 2.30
CA GLY A 349 -16.16 -7.66 2.17
C GLY A 349 -17.29 -8.30 2.95
N THR A 350 -18.48 -7.78 2.70
CA THR A 350 -19.74 -8.30 3.23
C THR A 350 -20.61 -8.80 2.09
N ALA A 351 -21.37 -9.85 2.35
CA ALA A 351 -22.31 -10.44 1.41
C ALA A 351 -23.58 -10.85 2.18
N PRO A 352 -24.74 -10.95 1.51
CA PRO A 352 -25.99 -11.33 2.16
C PRO A 352 -25.94 -12.77 2.69
N ASP A 353 -25.29 -13.68 1.99
CA ASP A 353 -25.16 -15.08 2.38
C ASP A 353 -23.93 -15.76 1.74
N VAL A 354 -23.65 -17.00 2.13
CA VAL A 354 -22.53 -17.80 1.59
C VAL A 354 -22.73 -18.13 0.10
N ALA A 355 -23.97 -18.19 -0.38
CA ALA A 355 -24.24 -18.47 -1.79
C ALA A 355 -23.82 -17.30 -2.69
N ALA A 356 -24.05 -16.05 -2.26
CA ALA A 356 -23.57 -14.86 -2.94
C ALA A 356 -22.04 -14.83 -3.04
N VAL A 357 -21.32 -15.26 -2.01
CA VAL A 357 -19.85 -15.39 -2.05
C VAL A 357 -19.40 -16.45 -3.06
N ARG A 358 -20.13 -17.58 -3.18
CA ARG A 358 -19.85 -18.60 -4.21
C ARG A 358 -20.10 -18.06 -5.61
N THR A 359 -21.19 -17.31 -5.82
CA THR A 359 -21.48 -16.64 -7.09
C THR A 359 -20.41 -15.63 -7.46
N LEU A 360 -19.90 -14.85 -6.49
CA LEU A 360 -18.76 -13.95 -6.69
C LEU A 360 -17.55 -14.69 -7.24
N VAL A 361 -17.13 -15.81 -6.62
CA VAL A 361 -15.98 -16.60 -7.09
C VAL A 361 -16.20 -17.15 -8.50
N GLN A 362 -17.42 -17.61 -8.81
CA GLN A 362 -17.77 -18.07 -10.17
C GLN A 362 -17.70 -16.94 -11.20
N SER A 363 -18.19 -15.74 -10.87
CA SER A 363 -18.12 -14.55 -11.73
C SER A 363 -16.68 -14.10 -11.95
N LEU A 364 -15.86 -14.07 -10.89
CA LEU A 364 -14.43 -13.75 -10.98
C LEU A 364 -13.69 -14.74 -11.86
N GLY A 365 -14.00 -16.04 -11.78
CA GLY A 365 -13.43 -17.06 -12.65
C GLY A 365 -13.82 -16.96 -14.13
N ARG A 366 -14.72 -16.02 -14.49
CA ARG A 366 -15.02 -15.65 -15.89
C ARG A 366 -14.33 -14.36 -16.32
N SER A 367 -13.69 -13.65 -15.39
CA SER A 367 -12.93 -12.44 -15.69
C SER A 367 -11.69 -12.78 -16.52
N PRO A 368 -11.36 -12.00 -17.56
CA PRO A 368 -10.12 -12.17 -18.29
C PRO A 368 -8.88 -11.77 -17.47
N ASP A 369 -9.07 -11.08 -16.35
CA ASP A 369 -8.01 -10.61 -15.46
C ASP A 369 -7.65 -11.59 -14.35
N VAL A 370 -8.41 -12.70 -14.20
CA VAL A 370 -8.30 -13.65 -13.09
C VAL A 370 -8.03 -15.05 -13.62
N ILE A 371 -6.91 -15.63 -13.20
CA ILE A 371 -6.54 -17.02 -13.51
C ILE A 371 -7.29 -17.96 -12.56
N TYR A 372 -7.35 -17.60 -11.29
CA TYR A 372 -7.91 -18.45 -10.25
C TYR A 372 -8.57 -17.60 -9.16
N ALA A 373 -9.68 -18.09 -8.61
CA ALA A 373 -10.37 -17.47 -7.49
C ALA A 373 -10.87 -18.55 -6.53
N GLN A 374 -10.74 -18.32 -5.23
CA GLN A 374 -11.21 -19.25 -4.21
C GLN A 374 -11.67 -18.53 -2.94
N VAL A 375 -12.66 -19.11 -2.25
CA VAL A 375 -13.07 -18.64 -0.93
C VAL A 375 -12.04 -19.09 0.10
N ALA A 376 -11.41 -18.15 0.80
CA ALA A 376 -10.56 -18.46 1.95
C ALA A 376 -11.38 -18.70 3.21
N TYR A 377 -12.34 -17.81 3.50
CA TYR A 377 -13.30 -18.02 4.58
C TYR A 377 -14.60 -17.25 4.35
N THR A 378 -15.63 -17.70 5.07
CA THR A 378 -16.84 -16.92 5.34
C THR A 378 -17.12 -16.96 6.84
N ARG A 379 -17.56 -15.85 7.43
CA ARG A 379 -17.90 -15.75 8.84
C ARG A 379 -19.24 -15.02 9.00
N PRO A 380 -20.17 -15.56 9.80
CA PRO A 380 -21.43 -14.86 10.10
C PRO A 380 -21.16 -13.52 10.80
N GLN A 381 -21.87 -12.47 10.40
CA GLN A 381 -21.89 -11.17 11.06
C GLN A 381 -23.32 -10.61 11.01
N GLY A 382 -24.10 -10.85 12.07
CA GLY A 382 -25.51 -10.47 12.10
C GLY A 382 -26.32 -11.17 11.01
N ALA A 383 -27.03 -10.39 10.19
CA ALA A 383 -27.81 -10.89 9.05
C ALA A 383 -26.99 -11.06 7.76
N GLN A 384 -25.68 -10.82 7.80
CA GLN A 384 -24.77 -10.91 6.65
C GLN A 384 -23.64 -11.89 6.95
N VAL A 385 -22.81 -12.15 5.95
CA VAL A 385 -21.54 -12.86 6.09
C VAL A 385 -20.40 -11.97 5.66
N THR A 386 -19.35 -11.92 6.48
CA THR A 386 -18.05 -11.41 6.03
C THR A 386 -17.32 -12.51 5.28
N PHE A 387 -16.64 -12.14 4.21
CA PHE A 387 -15.91 -13.09 3.39
C PHE A 387 -14.47 -12.65 3.17
N ARG A 388 -13.63 -13.62 2.84
CA ARG A 388 -12.33 -13.41 2.21
C ARG A 388 -12.19 -14.33 1.01
N VAL A 389 -11.87 -13.75 -0.14
CA VAL A 389 -11.63 -14.46 -1.41
C VAL A 389 -10.20 -14.20 -1.87
N LEU A 390 -9.47 -15.24 -2.21
CA LEU A 390 -8.14 -15.13 -2.82
C LEU A 390 -8.30 -15.16 -4.33
N VAL A 391 -7.52 -14.33 -5.03
CA VAL A 391 -7.49 -14.23 -6.49
C VAL A 391 -6.06 -14.25 -6.99
N ASP A 392 -5.83 -15.01 -8.06
CA ASP A 392 -4.60 -14.94 -8.84
C ASP A 392 -4.90 -14.15 -10.12
N LEU A 393 -4.14 -13.08 -10.34
CA LEU A 393 -4.30 -12.19 -11.48
C LEU A 393 -3.56 -12.75 -12.71
N ALA A 394 -4.04 -12.37 -13.88
CA ALA A 394 -3.42 -12.70 -15.16
C ALA A 394 -2.14 -11.89 -15.47
N CYS A 395 -1.62 -11.12 -14.52
CA CYS A 395 -0.43 -10.30 -14.65
C CYS A 395 0.37 -10.34 -13.34
N GLN A 396 1.67 -10.02 -13.37
CA GLN A 396 2.49 -10.04 -12.16
C GLN A 396 2.09 -8.94 -11.17
N ALA A 397 1.66 -7.78 -11.69
CA ALA A 397 1.04 -6.69 -10.93
C ALA A 397 -0.07 -6.00 -11.75
N PRO A 398 -1.07 -5.37 -11.11
CA PRO A 398 -2.11 -4.62 -11.82
C PRO A 398 -1.49 -3.53 -12.72
N GLY A 399 -1.99 -3.41 -13.95
CA GLY A 399 -1.47 -2.53 -15.00
C GLY A 399 -0.38 -3.17 -15.87
N GLU A 400 0.26 -4.25 -15.44
CA GLU A 400 1.26 -4.96 -16.24
C GLU A 400 0.63 -5.86 -17.32
N PRO A 401 1.42 -6.25 -18.36
CA PRO A 401 0.91 -7.07 -19.45
C PRO A 401 0.31 -8.38 -18.96
N SER A 402 -0.87 -8.70 -19.50
CA SER A 402 -1.52 -9.98 -19.26
C SER A 402 -0.72 -11.13 -19.87
N VAL A 403 -0.64 -12.25 -19.17
CA VAL A 403 -0.11 -13.53 -19.67
C VAL A 403 -1.14 -14.28 -20.51
N CYS A 404 -2.39 -13.83 -20.54
CA CYS A 404 -3.46 -14.42 -21.35
C CYS A 404 -3.20 -14.17 -22.84
N LEU A 405 -3.73 -15.06 -23.68
CA LEU A 405 -3.69 -14.87 -25.13
C LEU A 405 -4.50 -13.59 -25.51
N PRO A 406 -3.94 -12.65 -26.28
CA PRO A 406 -4.66 -11.45 -26.72
C PRO A 406 -5.83 -11.83 -27.63
N GLY A 407 -6.95 -11.11 -27.50
CA GLY A 407 -8.16 -11.36 -28.28
C GLY A 407 -8.15 -10.70 -29.66
N ASN A 408 -8.92 -11.27 -30.58
CA ASN A 408 -9.21 -10.64 -31.86
C ASN A 408 -10.40 -9.66 -31.70
N GLY A 409 -10.13 -8.36 -31.78
CA GLY A 409 -11.15 -7.34 -32.03
C GLY A 409 -12.40 -7.35 -31.11
N GLY A 410 -12.22 -7.37 -29.79
CA GLY A 410 -13.34 -7.20 -28.83
C GLY A 410 -14.17 -8.45 -28.54
N SER A 411 -13.76 -9.63 -29.02
CA SER A 411 -14.40 -10.90 -28.66
C SER A 411 -14.36 -11.16 -27.14
N SER A 412 -15.43 -11.76 -26.61
CA SER A 412 -15.55 -12.15 -25.20
C SER A 412 -15.05 -13.57 -24.90
N ALA A 413 -14.69 -14.34 -25.92
CA ALA A 413 -14.20 -15.72 -25.81
C ALA A 413 -13.16 -16.04 -26.90
N TYR A 414 -12.36 -17.08 -26.65
CA TYR A 414 -11.38 -17.61 -27.60
C TYR A 414 -12.03 -18.49 -28.67
N THR A 415 -11.52 -18.44 -29.90
CA THR A 415 -11.93 -19.35 -30.98
C THR A 415 -10.85 -20.38 -31.29
N GLU A 416 -11.25 -21.53 -31.83
CA GLU A 416 -10.30 -22.56 -32.27
C GLU A 416 -9.32 -22.04 -33.33
N GLU A 417 -9.79 -21.19 -34.25
CA GLU A 417 -8.96 -20.56 -35.29
C GLU A 417 -7.87 -19.67 -34.70
N GLN A 418 -8.22 -18.88 -33.69
CA GLN A 418 -7.27 -18.01 -32.99
C GLN A 418 -6.19 -18.82 -32.29
N ILE A 419 -6.58 -19.85 -31.53
CA ILE A 419 -5.64 -20.73 -30.83
C ILE A 419 -4.75 -21.47 -31.84
N ARG A 420 -5.35 -21.93 -32.94
CA ARG A 420 -4.62 -22.60 -34.03
C ARG A 420 -3.58 -21.67 -34.66
N GLY A 421 -3.94 -20.43 -34.95
CA GLY A 421 -3.04 -19.43 -35.54
C GLY A 421 -1.81 -19.15 -34.69
N GLU A 422 -1.97 -19.15 -33.37
CA GLU A 422 -0.87 -18.92 -32.41
C GLU A 422 -0.04 -20.18 -32.13
N LEU A 423 -0.63 -21.37 -32.24
CA LEU A 423 0.08 -22.64 -32.03
C LEU A 423 0.86 -23.12 -33.26
N LEU A 424 0.36 -22.90 -34.47
CA LEU A 424 1.00 -23.40 -35.70
C LEU A 424 2.48 -22.97 -35.84
N PRO A 425 2.88 -21.72 -35.55
CA PRO A 425 4.28 -21.31 -35.60
C PRO A 425 5.17 -22.07 -34.59
N LEU A 426 4.62 -22.57 -33.48
CA LEU A 426 5.36 -23.25 -32.41
C LEU A 426 5.57 -24.74 -32.70
N LEU A 427 4.72 -25.35 -33.53
CA LEU A 427 4.81 -26.77 -33.86
C LEU A 427 6.04 -27.10 -34.71
N GLY A 428 6.47 -26.19 -35.58
CA GLY A 428 7.61 -26.38 -36.48
C GLY A 428 7.24 -27.15 -37.76
N ALA A 429 8.07 -27.03 -38.80
CA ALA A 429 7.72 -27.46 -40.16
C ALA A 429 7.50 -28.98 -40.33
N GLN A 430 8.02 -29.81 -39.42
CA GLN A 430 7.96 -31.27 -39.49
C GLN A 430 6.78 -31.87 -38.70
N VAL A 431 5.89 -31.03 -38.17
CA VAL A 431 4.77 -31.45 -37.32
C VAL A 431 3.45 -31.05 -37.99
N GLU A 432 2.63 -32.04 -38.32
CA GLU A 432 1.31 -31.84 -38.92
C GLU A 432 0.22 -31.87 -37.83
N LEU A 433 -0.51 -30.77 -37.66
CA LEU A 433 -1.66 -30.71 -36.74
C LEU A 433 -2.93 -31.24 -37.43
N THR A 434 -3.33 -32.45 -37.06
CA THR A 434 -4.52 -33.10 -37.64
C THR A 434 -5.82 -32.67 -36.97
N ARG A 435 -5.78 -32.34 -35.67
CA ARG A 435 -6.95 -31.91 -34.91
C ARG A 435 -6.56 -30.89 -33.85
N LEU A 436 -7.37 -29.84 -33.75
CA LEU A 436 -7.39 -28.92 -32.61
C LEU A 436 -8.85 -28.77 -32.23
N GLN A 437 -9.17 -29.00 -30.96
CA GLN A 437 -10.52 -28.82 -30.44
C GLN A 437 -10.47 -28.01 -29.14
N LEU A 438 -11.28 -26.96 -29.06
CA LEU A 438 -11.50 -26.17 -27.84
C LEU A 438 -12.81 -26.62 -27.19
N ARG A 439 -12.74 -27.11 -25.95
CA ARG A 439 -13.90 -27.55 -25.17
C ARG A 439 -14.32 -26.51 -24.15
N GLU A 440 -15.55 -26.64 -23.66
CA GLU A 440 -16.04 -25.83 -22.55
C GLU A 440 -15.10 -25.88 -21.35
N GLY A 441 -14.90 -24.72 -20.70
CA GLY A 441 -13.97 -24.58 -19.58
C GLY A 441 -12.52 -24.26 -19.99
N GLY A 442 -12.21 -24.18 -21.29
CA GLY A 442 -10.90 -23.75 -21.80
C GLY A 442 -9.91 -24.89 -22.04
N GLU A 443 -10.37 -26.14 -22.13
CA GLU A 443 -9.53 -27.28 -22.47
C GLU A 443 -9.25 -27.31 -23.98
N VAL A 444 -7.97 -27.40 -24.34
CA VAL A 444 -7.48 -27.51 -25.73
C VAL A 444 -6.94 -28.90 -25.95
N LEU A 445 -7.55 -29.64 -26.88
CA LEU A 445 -7.08 -30.92 -27.36
C LEU A 445 -6.30 -30.73 -28.67
N LEU A 446 -5.09 -31.25 -28.72
CA LEU A 446 -4.21 -31.24 -29.88
C LEU A 446 -3.92 -32.68 -30.29
N GLU A 447 -4.10 -33.00 -31.57
CA GLU A 447 -3.67 -34.28 -32.14
C GLU A 447 -2.97 -34.03 -33.48
N GLY A 448 -1.87 -34.73 -33.73
CA GLY A 448 -1.10 -34.54 -34.94
C GLY A 448 -0.17 -35.70 -35.28
N ARG A 449 0.56 -35.54 -36.38
CA ARG A 449 1.53 -36.50 -36.90
C ARG A 449 2.92 -35.88 -36.91
N ALA A 450 3.89 -36.62 -36.39
CA ALA A 450 5.29 -36.22 -36.35
C ALA A 450 6.16 -37.40 -35.92
N GLY A 451 7.46 -37.33 -36.25
CA GLY A 451 8.47 -38.17 -35.60
C GLY A 451 8.52 -37.89 -34.09
N GLU A 452 8.91 -38.88 -33.29
CA GLU A 452 8.88 -38.77 -31.82
C GLU A 452 9.70 -37.59 -31.30
N VAL A 453 10.86 -37.34 -31.91
CA VAL A 453 11.76 -36.23 -31.56
C VAL A 453 11.12 -34.87 -31.87
N ASP A 454 10.52 -34.72 -33.04
CA ASP A 454 9.87 -33.48 -33.48
C ASP A 454 8.62 -33.18 -32.66
N ALA A 455 7.82 -34.20 -32.34
CA ALA A 455 6.66 -34.09 -31.46
C ALA A 455 7.05 -33.61 -30.05
N LYS A 456 8.09 -34.22 -29.45
CA LYS A 456 8.60 -33.81 -28.14
C LYS A 456 9.14 -32.38 -28.16
N ALA A 457 9.88 -32.02 -29.20
CA ALA A 457 10.40 -30.66 -29.38
C ALA A 457 9.28 -29.62 -29.54
N ALA A 458 8.24 -29.93 -30.31
CA ALA A 458 7.07 -29.07 -30.49
C ALA A 458 6.32 -28.84 -29.17
N LEU A 459 6.05 -29.91 -28.42
CA LEU A 459 5.37 -29.79 -27.12
C LEU A 459 6.21 -29.02 -26.09
N ALA A 460 7.54 -29.20 -26.10
CA ALA A 460 8.45 -28.43 -25.26
C ALA A 460 8.45 -26.93 -25.62
N ARG A 461 8.47 -26.58 -26.93
CA ARG A 461 8.35 -25.19 -27.40
C ARG A 461 7.05 -24.56 -26.96
N ILE A 462 5.92 -25.27 -27.10
CA ILE A 462 4.62 -24.77 -26.63
C ILE A 462 4.67 -24.47 -25.14
N GLY A 463 5.22 -25.39 -24.32
CA GLY A 463 5.34 -25.17 -22.87
C GLY A 463 6.23 -23.98 -22.47
N GLN A 464 7.19 -23.58 -23.31
CA GLN A 464 8.09 -22.46 -23.05
C GLN A 464 7.59 -21.13 -23.63
N GLN A 465 6.93 -21.16 -24.78
CA GLN A 465 6.62 -19.97 -25.58
C GLN A 465 5.13 -19.60 -25.60
N ALA A 466 4.25 -20.47 -25.08
CA ALA A 466 2.83 -20.19 -24.91
C ALA A 466 2.47 -20.10 -23.42
N PRO A 467 2.84 -19.02 -22.71
CA PRO A 467 2.56 -18.86 -21.27
C PRO A 467 1.06 -18.84 -20.95
N TRP A 468 0.19 -18.63 -21.95
CA TRP A 468 -1.26 -18.65 -21.85
C TRP A 468 -1.86 -20.08 -21.83
N LEU A 469 -1.04 -21.12 -22.00
CA LEU A 469 -1.43 -22.53 -21.91
C LEU A 469 -0.71 -23.24 -20.76
N ARG A 470 -1.45 -24.11 -20.08
CA ARG A 470 -0.90 -25.08 -19.13
C ARG A 470 -1.08 -26.49 -19.66
N ALA A 471 0.04 -27.21 -19.82
CA ALA A 471 -0.01 -28.62 -20.20
C ALA A 471 -0.65 -29.45 -19.08
N SER A 472 -1.60 -30.32 -19.43
CA SER A 472 -2.26 -31.26 -18.51
C SER A 472 -1.73 -32.67 -18.71
N SER A 473 -1.73 -33.15 -19.95
CA SER A 473 -1.17 -34.46 -20.32
C SER A 473 -0.76 -34.48 -21.78
N SER A 474 0.29 -35.22 -22.12
CA SER A 474 0.66 -35.46 -23.52
C SER A 474 1.12 -36.90 -23.73
N GLY A 475 0.98 -37.38 -24.95
CA GLY A 475 1.40 -38.71 -25.39
C GLY A 475 1.99 -38.63 -26.78
N VAL A 476 3.05 -39.39 -27.02
CA VAL A 476 3.71 -39.52 -28.32
C VAL A 476 3.89 -41.01 -28.60
N GLY A 477 3.47 -41.46 -29.78
CA GLY A 477 3.57 -42.87 -30.16
C GLY A 477 3.08 -43.14 -31.58
N ASN A 478 3.66 -44.15 -32.23
CA ASN A 478 3.27 -44.63 -33.58
C ASN A 478 3.19 -43.51 -34.65
N GLY A 479 4.15 -42.58 -34.68
CA GLY A 479 4.16 -41.46 -35.64
C GLY A 479 3.08 -40.39 -35.40
N SER A 480 2.44 -40.43 -34.24
CA SER A 480 1.40 -39.48 -33.82
C SER A 480 1.70 -38.89 -32.45
N PHE A 481 1.12 -37.73 -32.18
CA PHE A 481 1.13 -37.13 -30.86
C PHE A 481 -0.26 -36.62 -30.48
N SER A 482 -0.51 -36.60 -29.17
CA SER A 482 -1.69 -35.97 -28.59
C SER A 482 -1.28 -35.15 -27.37
N ALA A 483 -1.96 -34.02 -27.15
CA ALA A 483 -1.78 -33.21 -25.96
C ALA A 483 -3.11 -32.61 -25.52
N ARG A 484 -3.34 -32.66 -24.21
CA ARG A 484 -4.42 -31.95 -23.53
C ARG A 484 -3.80 -30.79 -22.77
N MET A 485 -4.27 -29.60 -23.05
CA MET A 485 -3.82 -28.35 -22.43
C MET A 485 -5.02 -27.57 -21.91
N VAL A 486 -4.78 -26.62 -21.02
CA VAL A 486 -5.82 -25.76 -20.45
C VAL A 486 -5.40 -24.31 -20.64
N LEU A 487 -6.29 -23.50 -21.19
CA LEU A 487 -6.10 -22.05 -21.25
C LEU A 487 -6.06 -21.48 -19.82
N LEU A 488 -5.07 -20.65 -19.53
CA LEU A 488 -4.99 -19.97 -18.23
C LEU A 488 -6.17 -19.01 -18.01
N CYS A 489 -6.68 -18.43 -19.08
CA CYS A 489 -7.77 -17.46 -19.04
C CYS A 489 -8.91 -17.95 -19.92
N LYS A 490 -10.16 -17.73 -19.50
CA LYS A 490 -11.34 -18.16 -20.28
C LYS A 490 -11.80 -17.11 -21.29
N ALA A 491 -11.34 -15.87 -21.12
CA ALA A 491 -11.64 -14.74 -21.98
C ALA A 491 -10.37 -13.93 -22.25
N PRO A 492 -10.29 -13.25 -23.40
CA PRO A 492 -9.15 -12.40 -23.73
C PRO A 492 -9.10 -11.12 -22.89
N PRO A 493 -7.89 -10.56 -22.65
CA PRO A 493 -7.72 -9.33 -21.87
C PRO A 493 -8.41 -8.15 -22.55
N ARG A 494 -9.02 -7.27 -21.74
CA ARG A 494 -9.79 -6.11 -22.21
C ARG A 494 -8.98 -4.83 -22.10
N GLN A 495 -9.27 -3.84 -22.96
CA GLN A 495 -8.77 -2.49 -22.77
C GLN A 495 -9.36 -1.89 -21.49
N GLY A 496 -8.51 -1.32 -20.63
CA GLY A 496 -8.92 -0.80 -19.33
C GLY A 496 -9.25 -1.86 -18.26
N GLY A 497 -8.87 -3.12 -18.49
CA GLY A 497 -8.92 -4.19 -17.47
C GLY A 497 -7.85 -4.03 -16.39
N ILE A 498 -7.84 -4.95 -15.43
CA ILE A 498 -6.85 -4.93 -14.32
C ILE A 498 -5.46 -5.20 -14.87
N CYS A 499 -5.33 -6.16 -15.80
CA CYS A 499 -4.10 -6.44 -16.51
C CYS A 499 -4.13 -5.75 -17.88
N SER A 500 -3.01 -5.15 -18.30
CA SER A 500 -2.97 -4.49 -19.60
C SER A 500 -3.04 -5.53 -20.71
N ALA A 501 -3.90 -5.27 -21.70
CA ALA A 501 -3.94 -6.08 -22.90
C ALA A 501 -2.59 -6.00 -23.61
N PRO A 502 -1.99 -7.13 -24.02
CA PRO A 502 -0.77 -7.12 -24.81
C PRO A 502 -1.00 -6.25 -26.04
N LEU A 503 -0.11 -5.28 -26.29
CA LEU A 503 -0.16 -4.50 -27.52
C LEU A 503 -0.05 -5.49 -28.68
N SER A 504 -1.10 -5.61 -29.48
CA SER A 504 -1.07 -6.40 -30.70
C SER A 504 0.12 -5.90 -31.51
N ALA A 505 1.16 -6.73 -31.65
CA ALA A 505 2.19 -6.47 -32.63
C ALA A 505 1.46 -6.43 -33.97
N LYS A 506 1.32 -5.25 -34.56
CA LYS A 506 0.95 -5.13 -35.96
C LYS A 506 1.97 -5.99 -36.72
N ARG A 507 1.50 -7.12 -37.26
CA ARG A 507 2.19 -7.79 -38.37
C ARG A 507 1.72 -7.15 -39.65
#